data_AF-A0A1H0BIH1-F1
#
_entry.id   AF-A0A1H0BIH1-F1
#
_cell.length_a   1.000
_cell.length_b   1.000
_cell.length_c   1.000
_cell.angle_alpha   90.00
_cell.angle_beta   90.00
_cell.angle_gamma   90.00
#
_symmetry.space_group_name_H-M   'P 1'
#
loop_
_entity.id
_entity.type
_entity.pdbx_description
1 polymer ?
#
loop_
_entity_poly.entity_id
_entity_poly.type
_entity_poly.pdbx_seq_one_letter_code
_entity_poly.pdbx_strand_id
1 'polypeptide(L)' 'MQPDQQAKVNLGSIMKPEFAGTDAQKVKQEIQKDLSEGDGAMTSREAGAMRD' A
#
# COMPACT_ATOMS: atom_id res chain seq x y z
N MET A 1 -12.00 -9.72 -29.22
CA MET A 1 -10.75 -10.07 -28.51
C MET A 1 -11.03 -9.94 -27.02
N GLN A 2 -10.63 -10.89 -26.18
CA GLN A 2 -10.85 -10.84 -24.72
C GLN A 2 -9.61 -10.23 -24.03
N PRO A 3 -9.74 -9.13 -23.25
CA PRO A 3 -8.61 -8.47 -22.60
C PRO A 3 -8.17 -9.12 -21.27
N ASP A 4 -8.91 -10.13 -20.79
CA ASP A 4 -8.91 -10.54 -19.37
C ASP A 4 -7.72 -11.41 -18.93
N GLN A 5 -6.87 -11.84 -19.87
CA GLN A 5 -5.82 -12.84 -19.59
C GLN A 5 -4.44 -12.24 -19.24
N GLN A 6 -4.17 -10.97 -19.54
CA GLN A 6 -2.83 -10.39 -19.34
C GLN A 6 -2.57 -9.95 -17.88
N ALA A 7 -3.62 -9.61 -17.12
CA ALA A 7 -3.50 -9.19 -15.71
C ALA A 7 -3.06 -10.32 -14.75
N LYS A 8 -3.30 -11.59 -15.13
CA LYS A 8 -3.14 -12.75 -14.23
C LYS A 8 -1.70 -13.27 -14.12
N VAL A 9 -0.78 -12.78 -14.97
CA VAL A 9 0.57 -13.36 -15.13
C VAL A 9 1.55 -12.91 -14.03
N ASN A 10 1.41 -11.69 -13.49
CA ASN A 10 2.49 -11.04 -12.74
C ASN A 10 2.24 -10.78 -11.24
N LEU A 11 1.04 -11.06 -10.69
CA LEU A 11 0.73 -10.82 -9.27
C LEU A 11 1.72 -11.51 -8.32
N GLY A 12 2.07 -12.77 -8.60
CA GLY A 12 3.10 -13.52 -7.85
C GLY A 12 4.54 -13.08 -8.11
N SER A 13 4.79 -12.25 -9.13
CA SER A 13 6.10 -11.64 -9.38
C SER A 13 6.25 -10.26 -8.74
N ILE A 14 5.15 -9.50 -8.58
CA ILE A 14 5.14 -8.19 -7.92
C ILE A 14 5.51 -8.33 -6.44
N MET A 15 5.08 -9.43 -5.79
CA MET A 15 5.38 -9.73 -4.38
C MET A 15 6.73 -10.43 -4.16
N LYS A 16 7.62 -10.50 -5.17
CA LYS A 16 8.99 -10.97 -4.95
C LYS A 16 9.76 -9.93 -4.13
N PRO A 17 10.53 -10.32 -3.09
CA PRO A 17 11.32 -9.37 -2.29
C PRO A 17 12.24 -8.48 -3.13
N GLU A 18 12.86 -9.06 -4.17
CA GLU A 18 13.78 -8.40 -5.09
C GLU A 18 13.08 -7.47 -6.11
N PHE A 19 11.76 -7.64 -6.33
CA PHE A 19 10.96 -6.82 -7.25
C PHE A 19 10.27 -5.67 -6.52
N ALA A 20 9.78 -5.90 -5.29
CA ALA A 20 9.17 -4.87 -4.47
C ALA A 20 10.17 -3.78 -4.03
N GLY A 21 11.48 -4.08 -4.04
CA GLY A 21 12.57 -3.12 -3.84
C GLY A 21 12.62 -2.45 -2.47
N THR A 22 11.74 -2.83 -1.56
CA THR A 22 11.44 -2.11 -0.33
C THR A 22 11.57 -3.04 0.87
N ASP A 23 12.39 -2.66 1.86
CA ASP A 23 12.56 -3.45 3.08
C ASP A 23 11.29 -3.38 3.96
N ALA A 24 10.67 -4.54 4.17
CA ALA A 24 9.49 -4.69 5.02
C ALA A 24 9.76 -4.32 6.50
N GLN A 25 10.99 -4.44 7.01
CA GLN A 25 11.34 -4.00 8.36
C GLN A 25 11.44 -2.47 8.44
N LYS A 26 12.02 -1.80 7.44
CA LYS A 26 11.96 -0.33 7.31
C LYS A 26 10.52 0.16 7.21
N VAL A 27 9.72 -0.37 6.29
CA VAL A 27 8.30 0.03 6.09
C VAL A 27 7.49 -0.13 7.37
N LYS A 28 7.69 -1.23 8.11
CA LYS A 28 7.02 -1.44 9.40
C LYS A 28 7.41 -0.37 10.44
N GLN A 29 8.67 0.06 10.48
CA GLN A 29 9.11 1.12 11.40
C GLN A 29 8.57 2.50 10.98
N GLU A 30 8.53 2.79 9.68
CA GLU A 30 7.95 4.01 9.10
C GLU A 30 6.47 4.13 9.52
N ILE A 31 5.65 3.12 9.22
CA ILE A 31 4.22 3.10 9.59
C ILE A 31 3.99 3.26 11.10
N GLN A 32 4.86 2.70 11.96
CA GLN A 32 4.75 2.88 13.41
C GLN A 32 5.12 4.29 13.88
N LYS A 33 6.06 4.96 13.20
CA LYS A 33 6.38 6.38 13.42
C LYS A 33 5.24 7.26 12.98
N ASP A 34 4.74 7.09 11.75
CA ASP A 34 3.68 7.91 11.16
C ASP A 34 2.43 7.88 12.05
N LEU A 35 1.98 6.67 12.43
CA LEU A 35 0.86 6.47 13.36
C LEU A 35 1.08 7.07 14.77
N SER A 36 2.34 7.25 15.20
CA SER A 36 2.68 7.89 16.48
C SER A 36 2.73 9.42 16.39
N GLU A 37 3.03 9.96 15.20
CA GLU A 37 3.00 11.39 14.90
C GLU A 37 1.59 11.87 14.48
N GLY A 38 0.68 10.93 14.17
CA GLY A 38 -0.72 11.16 13.80
C GLY A 38 -0.98 11.08 12.29
N ASP A 39 0.09 11.01 11.48
CA ASP A 39 -0.02 10.84 10.04
C ASP A 39 -0.59 9.45 9.70
N GLY A 40 -1.74 9.44 9.02
CA GLY A 40 -2.50 8.23 8.75
C GLY A 40 -3.42 7.76 9.89
N ALA A 41 -3.48 8.46 11.03
CA ALA A 41 -4.46 8.17 12.11
C ALA A 41 -5.92 8.57 11.76
N MET A 42 -6.10 9.25 10.63
CA MET A 42 -7.37 9.73 10.10
C MET A 42 -8.43 8.62 9.99
N THR A 43 -9.54 8.75 10.70
CA THR A 43 -10.62 7.76 10.67
C THR A 43 -11.36 7.79 9.32
N SER A 44 -12.05 6.69 8.99
CA SER A 44 -12.88 6.61 7.77
C SER A 44 -14.01 7.65 7.71
N ARG A 45 -14.43 8.21 8.86
CA ARG A 45 -15.37 9.33 8.92
C ARG A 45 -14.70 10.64 8.52
N GLU A 46 -13.50 10.92 9.01
CA GLU A 46 -12.75 12.15 8.71
C GLU A 46 -12.29 12.16 7.25
N ALA A 47 -11.70 11.06 6.78
CA ALA A 47 -11.33 10.88 5.37
C ALA A 47 -12.53 11.00 4.42
N GLY A 48 -13.70 10.52 4.85
CA GLY A 48 -14.95 10.64 4.08
C GLY A 48 -15.51 12.06 4.01
N ALA A 49 -15.11 12.95 4.93
CA ALA A 49 -15.55 14.35 5.01
C ALA A 49 -14.64 15.32 4.24
N MET A 50 -13.43 14.93 3.87
CA MET A 50 -12.47 15.75 3.10
C MET A 50 -12.81 15.82 1.59
N ARG A 51 -14.05 16.21 1.27
CA ARG A 51 -14.58 16.30 -0.10
C ARG A 51 -15.32 17.62 -0.34
N ASP A 52 -14.57 18.62 -0.83
CA ASP A 52 -15.07 19.85 -1.47
C ASP A 52 -14.44 19.96 -2.88
#